data_AF-A0A945L1Z8-F1
#
_entry.id   AF-A0A945L1Z8-F1
#
_cell.length_a   1.000
_cell.length_b   1.000
_cell.length_c   1.000
_cell.angle_alpha   90.00
_cell.angle_beta   90.00
_cell.angle_gamma   90.00
#
_symmetry.space_group_name_H-M   'P 1'
#
loop_
_entity.id
_entity.type
_entity.pdbx_description
1 polymer ?
#
loop_
_entity_poly.entity_id
_entity_poly.type
_entity_poly.pdbx_seq_one_letter_code
_entity_poly.pdbx_strand_id
1 'polypeptide(L)'
;MMPETQIPGFWILTAAIVGLIVVGWFSFRTRRFISKRDRYVLLALRALAVVLIGLVAWNPSVVENYPDRGAFQVALLADLSASMHLADTGDGDSRLSTVEEMLVVDSDESLAGRLVGRYDFVQRGFSDGLIPGKLSTFKLKSGVTAIGDALDELLENRSTGTTRLGGVVLFSDGISLEGQSVFEVAKLYRSAGVPVTVVGVGEPSAGKDLKIEFSKTPKQAVFGEAFELRALVSNEFAFEVENEILLLDGDEILDSQTLVIDGESEKEIRFTAVPSRQGLHLLRVKFKTRQAGDLNPNTDVDYSAVTVAEPETMKVLYLSARMS
;
A
#
# COMPACT_ATOMS: atom_id res chain seq x y z
N MET A 1 -16.95 -25.59 8.04
CA MET A 1 -16.36 -26.59 7.13
C MET A 1 -16.02 -27.81 7.95
N MET A 2 -16.76 -28.90 7.78
CA MET A 2 -16.36 -30.19 8.37
C MET A 2 -15.08 -30.64 7.66
N PRO A 3 -14.08 -31.18 8.37
CA PRO A 3 -12.96 -31.82 7.70
C PRO A 3 -13.54 -32.98 6.89
N GLU A 4 -13.39 -32.94 5.56
CA GLU A 4 -13.56 -34.13 4.74
C GLU A 4 -12.69 -35.21 5.38
N THR A 5 -13.35 -36.22 5.93
CA THR A 5 -12.67 -37.36 6.53
C THR A 5 -12.03 -38.15 5.39
N GLN A 6 -10.86 -37.71 4.94
CA GLN A 6 -10.03 -38.46 4.03
C GLN A 6 -9.66 -39.76 4.73
N ILE A 7 -10.25 -40.86 4.26
CA ILE A 7 -9.84 -42.19 4.71
C ILE A 7 -8.37 -42.32 4.34
N PRO A 8 -7.45 -42.52 5.30
CA PRO A 8 -6.03 -42.59 4.98
C PRO A 8 -5.79 -43.67 3.93
N GLY A 9 -5.05 -43.34 2.86
CA GLY A 9 -4.86 -44.24 1.70
C GLY A 9 -4.33 -45.63 2.05
N PHE A 10 -3.62 -45.76 3.17
CA PHE A 10 -3.17 -47.05 3.72
C PHE A 10 -4.33 -48.00 4.07
N TRP A 11 -5.46 -47.50 4.59
CA TRP A 11 -6.64 -48.32 4.93
C TRP A 11 -7.36 -48.84 3.68
N ILE A 12 -7.40 -48.03 2.62
CA ILE A 12 -7.97 -48.42 1.33
C ILE A 12 -7.09 -49.51 0.69
N LEU A 13 -5.76 -49.34 0.74
CA LEU A 13 -4.81 -50.33 0.25
C LEU A 13 -4.94 -51.67 1.01
N THR A 14 -5.02 -51.62 2.34
CA THR A 14 -5.18 -52.83 3.17
C THR A 14 -6.51 -53.54 2.90
N ALA A 15 -7.62 -52.81 2.79
CA ALA A 15 -8.91 -53.40 2.44
C ALA A 15 -8.91 -54.07 1.05
N ALA A 16 -8.27 -53.43 0.05
CA ALA A 16 -8.13 -54.00 -1.29
C ALA A 16 -7.28 -55.29 -1.29
N ILE A 17 -6.15 -55.29 -0.57
CA ILE A 17 -5.27 -56.46 -0.43
C ILE A 17 -6.03 -57.62 0.23
N VAL A 18 -6.74 -57.36 1.33
CA VAL A 18 -7.56 -58.38 2.03
C VAL A 18 -8.65 -58.92 1.11
N GLY A 19 -9.34 -58.06 0.35
CA GLY A 19 -10.35 -58.47 -0.62
C GLY A 19 -9.79 -59.40 -1.71
N LEU A 20 -8.61 -59.09 -2.26
CA LEU A 20 -7.95 -59.93 -3.26
C LEU A 20 -7.51 -61.29 -2.67
N ILE A 21 -7.03 -61.33 -1.44
CA ILE A 21 -6.67 -62.58 -0.74
C ILE A 21 -7.90 -63.46 -0.55
N VAL A 22 -9.03 -62.89 -0.12
CA VAL A 22 -10.30 -63.63 0.07
C VAL A 22 -10.82 -64.18 -1.27
N VAL A 23 -10.79 -63.37 -2.33
CA VAL A 23 -11.18 -63.80 -3.68
C VAL A 23 -10.28 -64.93 -4.19
N GLY A 24 -8.97 -64.83 -3.99
CA GLY A 24 -7.99 -65.85 -4.35
C GLY A 24 -8.18 -67.16 -3.57
N TRP A 25 -8.43 -67.07 -2.26
CA TRP A 25 -8.71 -68.21 -1.40
C TRP A 25 -10.00 -68.94 -1.80
N PHE A 26 -11.07 -68.18 -2.06
CA PHE A 26 -12.33 -68.77 -2.53
C PHE A 26 -12.14 -69.47 -3.88
N SER A 27 -11.47 -68.83 -4.84
CA SER A 27 -11.14 -69.42 -6.15
C SER A 27 -10.27 -70.69 -6.04
N PHE A 28 -9.39 -70.75 -5.03
CA PHE A 28 -8.61 -71.95 -4.73
C PHE A 28 -9.48 -73.08 -4.15
N ARG A 29 -10.44 -72.75 -3.27
CA ARG A 29 -11.33 -73.73 -2.65
C ARG A 29 -12.36 -74.29 -3.63
N THR A 30 -12.85 -73.49 -4.57
CA THR A 30 -13.82 -73.94 -5.61
C THR A 30 -13.19 -74.68 -6.78
N ARG A 31 -11.87 -74.98 -6.74
CA ARG A 31 -11.11 -75.68 -7.80
C ARG A 31 -11.71 -77.00 -8.26
N ARG A 32 -12.48 -77.70 -7.41
CA ARG A 32 -13.07 -79.00 -7.71
C ARG A 32 -14.42 -78.93 -8.44
N PHE A 33 -15.07 -77.76 -8.50
CA PHE A 33 -16.46 -77.65 -8.95
C PHE A 33 -16.66 -76.82 -10.22
N ILE A 34 -15.61 -76.16 -10.73
CA ILE A 34 -15.72 -75.17 -11.83
C ILE A 34 -14.67 -75.45 -12.90
N SER A 35 -15.04 -75.27 -14.17
CA SER A 35 -14.13 -75.43 -15.30
C SER A 35 -12.93 -74.46 -15.20
N LYS A 36 -11.78 -74.83 -15.80
CA LYS A 36 -10.57 -74.00 -15.74
C LYS A 36 -10.81 -72.60 -16.32
N ARG A 37 -11.61 -72.47 -17.40
CA ARG A 37 -11.90 -71.19 -18.07
C ARG A 37 -12.76 -70.29 -17.19
N ASP A 38 -13.87 -70.80 -16.69
CA ASP A 38 -14.83 -70.01 -15.89
C ASP A 38 -14.20 -69.54 -14.58
N ARG A 39 -13.27 -70.32 -14.02
CA ARG A 39 -12.50 -69.92 -12.84
C ARG A 39 -11.63 -68.69 -13.08
N TYR A 40 -10.92 -68.62 -14.22
CA TYR A 40 -10.09 -67.46 -14.54
C TYR A 40 -10.96 -66.24 -14.87
N VAL A 41 -12.09 -66.43 -15.55
CA VAL A 41 -13.06 -65.35 -15.84
C VAL A 41 -13.66 -64.78 -14.54
N LEU A 42 -14.13 -65.65 -13.63
CA LEU A 42 -14.68 -65.21 -12.34
C LEU A 42 -13.64 -64.56 -11.44
N LEU A 43 -12.39 -65.04 -11.46
CA LEU A 43 -11.30 -64.42 -10.70
C LEU A 43 -10.95 -63.04 -11.27
N ALA A 44 -10.89 -62.90 -12.60
CA ALA A 44 -10.65 -61.61 -13.25
C ALA A 44 -11.77 -60.60 -12.93
N LEU A 45 -13.04 -61.01 -13.04
CA LEU A 45 -14.19 -60.16 -12.73
C LEU A 45 -14.20 -59.72 -11.25
N ARG A 46 -13.88 -60.62 -10.32
CA ARG A 46 -13.82 -60.29 -8.88
C ARG A 46 -12.63 -59.41 -8.53
N ALA A 47 -11.46 -59.67 -9.10
CA ALA A 47 -10.29 -58.80 -8.93
C ALA A 47 -10.58 -57.40 -9.49
N LEU A 48 -11.21 -57.31 -10.66
CA LEU A 48 -11.65 -56.05 -11.25
C LEU A 48 -12.63 -55.31 -10.34
N ALA A 49 -13.61 -56.01 -9.76
CA ALA A 49 -14.56 -55.40 -8.82
C ALA A 49 -13.86 -54.82 -7.58
N VAL A 50 -12.90 -55.54 -6.98
CA VAL A 50 -12.12 -55.05 -5.84
C VAL A 50 -11.28 -53.82 -6.22
N VAL A 51 -10.65 -53.83 -7.40
CA VAL A 51 -9.88 -52.69 -7.90
C VAL A 51 -10.78 -51.47 -8.12
N LEU A 52 -11.96 -51.65 -8.73
CA LEU A 52 -12.92 -50.56 -8.95
C LEU A 52 -13.45 -49.98 -7.64
N ILE A 53 -13.78 -50.82 -6.66
CA ILE A 53 -14.19 -50.37 -5.32
C ILE A 53 -13.06 -49.59 -4.65
N GLY A 54 -11.81 -50.07 -4.76
CA GLY A 54 -10.63 -49.37 -4.26
C GLY A 54 -10.42 -47.99 -4.91
N LEU A 55 -10.63 -47.88 -6.23
CA LEU A 55 -10.51 -46.62 -6.97
C LEU A 55 -11.58 -45.62 -6.55
N VAL A 56 -12.83 -46.07 -6.42
CA VAL A 56 -13.94 -45.23 -5.91
C VAL A 56 -13.67 -44.79 -4.47
N ALA A 57 -13.18 -45.69 -3.62
CA ALA A 57 -12.82 -45.36 -2.24
C ALA A 57 -11.63 -44.41 -2.12
N TRP A 58 -10.66 -44.49 -3.05
CA TRP A 58 -9.53 -43.55 -3.14
C TRP A 58 -9.99 -42.12 -3.41
N ASN A 59 -11.15 -41.95 -4.06
CA ASN A 59 -11.73 -40.66 -4.40
C ASN A 59 -10.68 -39.65 -4.93
N PRO A 60 -10.02 -39.97 -6.07
CA PRO A 60 -9.00 -39.10 -6.64
C PRO A 60 -9.62 -37.77 -7.04
N SER A 61 -9.47 -36.78 -6.17
CA SER A 61 -9.94 -35.42 -6.38
C SER A 61 -8.74 -34.51 -6.58
N VAL A 62 -8.86 -33.61 -7.55
CA VAL A 62 -7.91 -32.52 -7.74
C VAL A 62 -8.51 -31.33 -7.02
N VAL A 63 -7.89 -30.91 -5.91
CA VAL A 63 -8.30 -29.71 -5.18
C VAL A 63 -7.61 -28.52 -5.84
N GLU A 64 -8.36 -27.74 -6.61
CA GLU A 64 -7.88 -26.46 -7.15
C GLU A 64 -8.36 -25.33 -6.24
N ASN A 65 -7.43 -24.72 -5.50
CA ASN A 65 -7.71 -23.52 -4.74
C ASN A 65 -7.65 -22.32 -5.68
N TYR A 66 -8.79 -21.90 -6.21
CA TYR A 66 -8.88 -20.61 -6.89
C TYR A 66 -9.10 -19.52 -5.84
N PRO A 67 -8.27 -18.46 -5.80
CA PRO A 67 -8.65 -17.27 -5.06
C PRO A 67 -9.97 -16.77 -5.65
N ASP A 68 -10.97 -16.58 -4.78
CA ASP A 68 -12.28 -16.09 -5.20
C ASP A 68 -12.11 -14.69 -5.79
N ARG A 69 -12.13 -14.62 -7.11
CA ARG A 69 -11.87 -13.39 -7.88
C ARG A 69 -12.92 -12.33 -7.61
N GLY A 70 -14.11 -12.72 -7.13
CA GLY A 70 -15.20 -11.80 -6.78
C GLY A 70 -15.18 -11.36 -5.31
N ALA A 71 -14.36 -11.97 -4.45
CA ALA A 71 -14.30 -11.61 -3.03
C ALA A 71 -13.45 -10.35 -2.77
N PHE A 72 -12.61 -9.94 -3.72
CA PHE A 72 -11.68 -8.84 -3.58
C PHE A 72 -11.81 -7.82 -4.71
N GLN A 73 -11.87 -6.54 -4.35
CA GLN A 73 -11.85 -5.43 -5.29
C GLN A 73 -10.52 -4.69 -5.22
N VAL A 74 -10.03 -4.23 -6.37
CA VAL A 74 -8.87 -3.34 -6.45
C VAL A 74 -9.36 -1.92 -6.71
N ALA A 75 -8.95 -0.97 -5.88
CA ALA A 75 -9.31 0.42 -6.05
C ALA A 75 -8.26 1.16 -6.90
N LEU A 76 -8.71 1.89 -7.91
CA LEU A 76 -7.91 2.83 -8.70
C LEU A 76 -8.25 4.23 -8.18
N LEU A 77 -7.29 4.89 -7.53
CA LEU A 77 -7.41 6.25 -7.03
C LEU A 77 -6.65 7.20 -7.96
N ALA A 78 -7.33 8.21 -8.49
CA ALA A 78 -6.69 9.26 -9.26
C ALA A 78 -6.78 10.60 -8.54
N ASP A 79 -5.64 11.28 -8.43
CA ASP A 79 -5.54 12.63 -7.90
C ASP A 79 -6.18 13.62 -8.87
N LEU A 80 -7.09 14.46 -8.36
CA LEU A 80 -7.81 15.50 -9.11
C LEU A 80 -7.48 16.91 -8.61
N SER A 81 -6.43 17.04 -7.80
CA SER A 81 -6.00 18.31 -7.21
C SER A 81 -5.48 19.31 -8.24
N ALA A 82 -5.30 20.56 -7.80
CA ALA A 82 -4.86 21.65 -8.67
C ALA A 82 -3.48 21.43 -9.30
N SER A 83 -2.59 20.60 -8.72
CA SER A 83 -1.27 20.30 -9.31
C SER A 83 -1.37 19.40 -10.55
N MET A 84 -2.46 18.64 -10.70
CA MET A 84 -2.76 17.86 -11.91
C MET A 84 -3.21 18.72 -13.10
N HIS A 85 -3.36 20.04 -12.90
CA HIS A 85 -3.67 21.04 -13.93
C HIS A 85 -2.43 21.46 -14.75
N LEU A 86 -1.22 21.15 -14.28
CA LEU A 86 0.01 21.50 -14.99
C LEU A 86 0.10 20.71 -16.31
N ALA A 87 0.33 21.43 -17.40
CA ALA A 87 0.64 20.85 -18.69
C ALA A 87 2.14 20.55 -18.72
N ASP A 88 2.50 19.28 -18.58
CA ASP A 88 3.90 18.86 -18.53
C ASP A 88 4.43 18.49 -19.91
N THR A 89 3.59 17.94 -20.78
CA THR A 89 3.98 17.61 -22.15
C THR A 89 3.92 18.85 -23.04
N GLY A 90 4.92 19.01 -23.91
CA GLY A 90 5.02 20.13 -24.87
C GLY A 90 3.82 20.28 -25.84
N ASP A 91 2.84 19.38 -25.79
CA ASP A 91 1.57 19.44 -26.52
C ASP A 91 0.41 20.10 -25.73
N GLY A 92 0.63 20.50 -24.48
CA GLY A 92 -0.38 21.21 -23.68
C GLY A 92 -1.38 20.30 -22.95
N ASP A 93 -1.15 18.99 -22.94
CA ASP A 93 -1.98 18.03 -22.22
C ASP A 93 -1.71 18.09 -20.71
N SER A 94 -2.79 18.12 -19.92
CA SER A 94 -2.72 18.07 -18.46
C SER A 94 -2.23 16.70 -17.97
N ARG A 95 -1.58 16.65 -16.79
CA ARG A 95 -1.23 15.38 -16.12
C ARG A 95 -2.43 14.43 -15.98
N LEU A 96 -3.62 14.98 -15.75
CA LEU A 96 -4.85 14.18 -15.64
C LEU A 96 -5.22 13.50 -16.97
N SER A 97 -5.07 14.19 -18.12
CA SER A 97 -5.32 13.58 -19.42
C SER A 97 -4.37 12.42 -19.74
N THR A 98 -3.12 12.46 -19.26
CA THR A 98 -2.19 11.31 -19.38
C THR A 98 -2.65 10.11 -18.55
N VAL A 99 -3.16 10.36 -17.34
CA VAL A 99 -3.72 9.31 -16.47
C VAL A 99 -4.99 8.72 -17.09
N GLU A 100 -5.85 9.57 -17.66
CA GLU A 100 -7.01 9.14 -18.43
C GLU A 100 -6.59 8.29 -19.62
N GLU A 101 -5.64 8.71 -20.45
CA GLU A 101 -5.18 7.92 -21.60
C GLU A 101 -4.60 6.56 -21.17
N MET A 102 -3.83 6.51 -20.08
CA MET A 102 -3.27 5.26 -19.55
C MET A 102 -4.34 4.29 -19.01
N LEU A 103 -5.52 4.79 -18.62
CA LEU A 103 -6.59 4.03 -17.99
C LEU A 103 -7.87 3.86 -18.83
N VAL A 104 -8.08 4.70 -19.84
CA VAL A 104 -9.31 4.78 -20.67
C VAL A 104 -9.11 4.13 -22.03
N VAL A 105 -7.87 3.91 -22.50
CA VAL A 105 -7.69 3.28 -23.81
C VAL A 105 -8.22 1.84 -23.74
N ASP A 106 -9.37 1.63 -24.36
CA ASP A 106 -10.10 0.38 -24.54
C ASP A 106 -9.36 -0.52 -25.55
N SER A 107 -8.05 -0.70 -25.34
CA SER A 107 -7.18 -1.58 -26.12
C SER A 107 -6.67 -2.71 -25.21
N ASP A 108 -6.52 -3.91 -25.77
CA ASP A 108 -5.94 -5.06 -25.08
C ASP A 108 -4.51 -4.81 -24.54
N GLU A 109 -3.88 -3.72 -24.97
CA GLU A 109 -2.56 -3.25 -24.55
C GLU A 109 -2.58 -2.33 -23.31
N SER A 110 -3.72 -1.69 -23.00
CA SER A 110 -3.78 -0.75 -21.87
C SER A 110 -3.73 -1.47 -20.52
N LEU A 111 -3.26 -0.75 -19.49
CA LEU A 111 -3.16 -1.29 -18.14
C LEU A 111 -4.54 -1.73 -17.63
N ALA A 112 -5.56 -0.93 -17.91
CA ALA A 112 -6.95 -1.25 -17.63
C ALA A 112 -7.42 -2.49 -18.41
N GLY A 113 -7.18 -2.57 -19.73
CA GLY A 113 -7.59 -3.72 -20.55
C GLY A 113 -7.00 -5.06 -20.08
N ARG A 114 -5.71 -5.06 -19.73
CA ARG A 114 -5.00 -6.26 -19.21
C ARG A 114 -5.46 -6.67 -17.81
N LEU A 115 -6.00 -5.74 -17.03
CA LEU A 115 -6.38 -5.95 -15.65
C LEU A 115 -7.88 -6.22 -15.48
N VAL A 116 -8.76 -5.57 -16.25
CA VAL A 116 -10.23 -5.67 -16.18
C VAL A 116 -10.74 -7.11 -16.35
N GLY A 117 -10.01 -7.97 -17.07
CA GLY A 117 -10.35 -9.40 -17.19
C GLY A 117 -9.97 -10.27 -15.98
N ARG A 118 -9.19 -9.76 -15.02
CA ARG A 118 -8.62 -10.53 -13.88
C ARG A 118 -9.15 -10.12 -12.51
N TYR A 119 -9.50 -8.85 -12.32
CA TYR A 119 -9.98 -8.31 -11.04
C TYR A 119 -11.14 -7.33 -11.22
N ASP A 120 -11.99 -7.20 -10.20
CA ASP A 120 -13.04 -6.19 -10.16
C ASP A 120 -12.45 -4.84 -9.70
N PHE A 121 -12.47 -3.85 -10.60
CA PHE A 121 -11.88 -2.53 -10.36
C PHE A 121 -12.91 -1.49 -9.98
N VAL A 122 -12.62 -0.77 -8.90
CA VAL A 122 -13.39 0.40 -8.51
C VAL A 122 -12.56 1.65 -8.75
N GLN A 123 -13.02 2.47 -9.69
CA GLN A 123 -12.43 3.78 -9.98
C GLN A 123 -12.97 4.84 -9.02
N ARG A 124 -12.08 5.66 -8.47
CA ARG A 124 -12.40 6.84 -7.65
C ARG A 124 -11.40 7.96 -7.93
N GLY A 125 -11.88 9.19 -7.85
CA GLY A 125 -11.03 10.37 -7.82
C GLY A 125 -10.90 10.88 -6.40
N PHE A 126 -9.89 11.68 -6.10
CA PHE A 126 -9.81 12.37 -4.82
C PHE A 126 -9.20 13.78 -4.96
N SER A 127 -9.63 14.67 -4.08
CA SER A 127 -9.06 16.01 -3.87
C SER A 127 -8.97 16.26 -2.35
N ASP A 128 -9.93 17.00 -1.81
CA ASP A 128 -10.29 17.18 -0.40
C ASP A 128 -11.00 15.97 0.24
N GLY A 129 -11.35 14.95 -0.56
CA GLY A 129 -12.01 13.71 -0.13
C GLY A 129 -12.29 12.77 -1.31
N LEU A 130 -12.89 11.60 -1.05
CA LEU A 130 -13.19 10.63 -2.12
C LEU A 130 -14.39 11.05 -2.98
N ILE A 131 -14.20 10.97 -4.29
CA ILE A 131 -15.22 11.27 -5.28
C ILE A 131 -15.59 9.99 -6.05
N PRO A 132 -16.85 9.52 -5.96
CA PRO A 132 -17.31 8.41 -6.76
C PRO A 132 -17.49 8.82 -8.23
N GLY A 133 -16.92 8.05 -9.16
CA GLY A 133 -17.09 8.27 -10.59
C GLY A 133 -16.17 7.37 -11.42
N LYS A 134 -16.36 7.37 -12.74
CA LYS A 134 -15.39 6.81 -13.68
C LYS A 134 -14.36 7.87 -14.02
N LEU A 135 -13.11 7.46 -14.25
CA LEU A 135 -12.03 8.39 -14.57
C LEU A 135 -12.37 9.33 -15.73
N SER A 136 -12.96 8.79 -16.80
CA SER A 136 -13.38 9.54 -17.99
C SER A 136 -14.50 10.56 -17.78
N THR A 137 -15.06 10.68 -16.58
CA THR A 137 -16.13 11.65 -16.24
C THR A 137 -15.69 12.61 -15.14
N PHE A 138 -14.49 12.47 -14.59
CA PHE A 138 -14.04 13.38 -13.55
C PHE A 138 -13.82 14.77 -14.14
N LYS A 139 -14.44 15.75 -13.49
CA LYS A 139 -14.10 17.16 -13.71
C LYS A 139 -13.12 17.54 -12.62
N LEU A 140 -12.01 18.18 -13.00
CA LEU A 140 -11.06 18.75 -12.04
C LEU A 140 -11.80 19.64 -11.04
N LYS A 141 -11.40 19.53 -9.77
CA LYS A 141 -11.87 20.41 -8.70
C LYS A 141 -10.70 21.26 -8.22
N SER A 142 -11.01 22.52 -7.90
CA SER A 142 -10.11 23.37 -7.12
C SER A 142 -10.12 22.84 -5.69
N GLY A 143 -9.10 22.06 -5.33
CA GLY A 143 -8.95 21.44 -4.02
C GLY A 143 -7.50 21.06 -3.75
N VAL A 144 -7.15 20.99 -2.47
CA VAL A 144 -5.82 20.59 -1.99
C VAL A 144 -5.77 19.07 -1.87
N THR A 145 -4.62 18.46 -2.13
CA THR A 145 -4.43 17.01 -2.11
C THR A 145 -4.41 16.47 -0.69
N ALA A 146 -5.43 15.69 -0.32
CA ALA A 146 -5.53 14.98 0.97
C ALA A 146 -5.47 13.46 0.78
N ILE A 147 -4.26 12.95 0.46
CA ILE A 147 -4.01 11.52 0.21
C ILE A 147 -4.35 10.67 1.44
N GLY A 148 -3.97 11.15 2.63
CA GLY A 148 -4.22 10.44 3.89
C GLY A 148 -5.71 10.19 4.09
N ASP A 149 -6.51 11.26 4.07
CA ASP A 149 -7.96 11.18 4.29
C ASP A 149 -8.65 10.34 3.21
N ALA A 150 -8.24 10.48 1.95
CA ALA A 150 -8.80 9.68 0.85
C ALA A 150 -8.51 8.17 1.00
N LEU A 151 -7.33 7.80 1.51
CA LEU A 151 -6.99 6.41 1.78
C LEU A 151 -7.74 5.88 3.01
N ASP A 152 -7.83 6.66 4.08
CA ASP A 152 -8.54 6.26 5.30
C ASP A 152 -10.03 6.01 5.01
N GLU A 153 -10.68 6.97 4.34
CA GLU A 153 -12.08 6.86 3.92
C GLU A 153 -12.29 5.68 2.95
N LEU A 154 -11.32 5.35 2.08
CA LEU A 154 -11.41 4.18 1.19
C LEU A 154 -11.41 2.88 1.99
N LEU A 155 -10.52 2.79 2.98
CA LEU A 155 -10.35 1.62 3.82
C LEU A 155 -11.60 1.40 4.69
N GLU A 156 -12.16 2.46 5.27
CA GLU A 156 -13.39 2.39 6.07
C GLU A 156 -14.61 1.96 5.24
N ASN A 157 -14.82 2.60 4.08
CA ASN A 157 -15.96 2.31 3.19
C ASN A 157 -15.94 0.87 2.65
N ARG A 158 -14.77 0.24 2.55
CA ARG A 158 -14.61 -1.12 2.00
C ARG A 158 -14.40 -2.20 3.05
N SER A 159 -14.11 -1.81 4.28
CA SER A 159 -14.13 -2.73 5.43
C SER A 159 -15.55 -3.13 5.84
N THR A 160 -16.56 -2.32 5.48
CA THR A 160 -17.97 -2.50 5.86
C THR A 160 -18.86 -3.11 4.77
N GLY A 161 -18.36 -3.24 3.53
CA GLY A 161 -19.09 -3.76 2.38
C GLY A 161 -19.01 -5.29 2.21
N THR A 162 -19.82 -5.83 1.29
CA THR A 162 -19.84 -7.27 0.94
C THR A 162 -18.55 -7.74 0.26
N THR A 163 -17.79 -6.83 -0.36
CA THR A 163 -16.52 -7.08 -1.07
C THR A 163 -15.37 -6.45 -0.31
N ARG A 164 -14.29 -7.22 -0.07
CA ARG A 164 -13.12 -6.73 0.65
C ARG A 164 -12.18 -5.98 -0.29
N LEU A 165 -11.46 -5.00 0.24
CA LEU A 165 -10.40 -4.33 -0.50
C LEU A 165 -9.18 -5.26 -0.61
N GLY A 166 -8.79 -5.61 -1.84
CA GLY A 166 -7.64 -6.48 -2.13
C GLY A 166 -6.35 -5.72 -2.45
N GLY A 167 -6.46 -4.42 -2.79
CA GLY A 167 -5.33 -3.56 -3.08
C GLY A 167 -5.75 -2.19 -3.59
N VAL A 168 -4.82 -1.24 -3.59
CA VAL A 168 -5.01 0.12 -4.08
C VAL A 168 -3.90 0.46 -5.07
N VAL A 169 -4.25 1.07 -6.18
CA VAL A 169 -3.32 1.72 -7.10
C VAL A 169 -3.63 3.22 -7.08
N LEU A 170 -2.66 4.00 -6.63
CA LEU A 170 -2.74 5.45 -6.46
C LEU A 170 -1.98 6.15 -7.59
N PHE A 171 -2.68 6.98 -8.36
CA PHE A 171 -2.09 7.88 -9.36
C PHE A 171 -2.06 9.27 -8.75
N SER A 172 -0.86 9.77 -8.45
CA SER A 172 -0.65 11.09 -7.85
C SER A 172 0.77 11.56 -8.16
N ASP A 173 1.02 12.86 -8.08
CA ASP A 173 2.35 13.45 -8.11
C ASP A 173 3.10 13.27 -6.76
N GLY A 174 2.43 12.71 -5.75
CA GLY A 174 3.04 12.18 -4.53
C GLY A 174 2.88 13.05 -3.29
N ILE A 175 2.15 14.17 -3.37
CA ILE A 175 2.13 15.15 -2.28
C ILE A 175 0.75 15.27 -1.67
N SER A 176 0.69 15.01 -0.35
CA SER A 176 -0.43 15.37 0.49
C SER A 176 -0.09 16.68 1.20
N LEU A 177 -0.77 17.76 0.83
CA LEU A 177 -0.59 19.07 1.45
C LEU A 177 -1.48 19.24 2.70
N GLU A 178 -2.57 18.47 2.76
CA GLU A 178 -3.55 18.47 3.85
C GLU A 178 -3.95 17.03 4.24
N GLY A 179 -4.72 16.94 5.33
CA GLY A 179 -5.27 15.69 5.86
C GLY A 179 -4.35 14.92 6.81
N GLN A 180 -4.80 13.72 7.19
CA GLN A 180 -4.04 12.80 8.01
C GLN A 180 -2.67 12.47 7.41
N SER A 181 -1.72 12.14 8.28
CA SER A 181 -0.40 11.69 7.85
C SER A 181 -0.50 10.42 6.99
N VAL A 182 0.05 10.49 5.78
CA VAL A 182 0.14 9.33 4.86
C VAL A 182 0.82 8.14 5.53
N PHE A 183 1.74 8.37 6.47
CA PHE A 183 2.41 7.29 7.23
C PHE A 183 1.48 6.59 8.24
N GLU A 184 0.59 7.34 8.89
CA GLU A 184 -0.39 6.76 9.81
C GLU A 184 -1.37 5.87 9.05
N VAL A 185 -1.86 6.35 7.91
CA VAL A 185 -2.76 5.59 7.05
C VAL A 185 -2.04 4.39 6.41
N ALA A 186 -0.78 4.53 6.00
CA ALA A 186 0.03 3.41 5.50
C ALA A 186 0.18 2.29 6.56
N LYS A 187 0.25 2.64 7.84
CA LYS A 187 0.26 1.65 8.93
C LYS A 187 -1.06 0.91 9.03
N LEU A 188 -2.20 1.61 8.88
CA LEU A 188 -3.53 0.99 8.84
C LEU A 188 -3.64 0.00 7.69
N TYR A 189 -3.24 0.40 6.48
CA TYR A 189 -3.20 -0.48 5.30
C TYR A 189 -2.33 -1.71 5.49
N ARG A 190 -1.14 -1.54 6.08
CA ARG A 190 -0.25 -2.66 6.43
C ARG A 190 -0.90 -3.62 7.42
N SER A 191 -1.61 -3.10 8.42
CA SER A 191 -2.32 -3.92 9.41
C SER A 191 -3.51 -4.68 8.81
N ALA A 192 -4.18 -4.08 7.81
CA ALA A 192 -5.25 -4.69 7.05
C ALA A 192 -4.76 -5.69 5.99
N GLY A 193 -3.45 -5.76 5.73
CA GLY A 193 -2.87 -6.62 4.69
C GLY A 193 -3.19 -6.17 3.27
N VAL A 194 -3.54 -4.89 3.08
CA VAL A 194 -3.92 -4.31 1.80
C VAL A 194 -2.71 -3.59 1.19
N PRO A 195 -2.17 -4.06 0.06
CA PRO A 195 -1.06 -3.38 -0.61
C PRO A 195 -1.53 -2.08 -1.28
N VAL A 196 -0.69 -1.04 -1.20
CA VAL A 196 -0.84 0.23 -1.91
C VAL A 196 0.32 0.39 -2.89
N THR A 197 0.01 0.50 -4.17
CA THR A 197 0.98 0.75 -5.24
C THR A 197 0.80 2.18 -5.73
N VAL A 198 1.89 2.95 -5.80
CA VAL A 198 1.85 4.34 -6.26
C VAL A 198 2.43 4.44 -7.67
N VAL A 199 1.73 5.13 -8.56
CA VAL A 199 2.17 5.51 -9.89
C VAL A 199 2.34 7.02 -9.88
N GLY A 200 3.60 7.47 -9.88
CA GLY A 200 3.95 8.89 -9.95
C GLY A 200 3.60 9.47 -11.31
N VAL A 201 2.94 10.62 -11.34
CA VAL A 201 2.57 11.33 -12.58
C VAL A 201 3.16 12.73 -12.57
N GLY A 202 3.93 13.05 -13.60
CA GLY A 202 4.47 14.38 -13.85
C GLY A 202 5.92 14.37 -14.38
N GLU A 203 6.31 15.44 -15.07
CA GLU A 203 7.70 15.73 -15.41
C GLU A 203 8.36 16.61 -14.32
N PRO A 204 9.66 16.45 -14.04
CA PRO A 204 10.40 17.40 -13.21
C PRO A 204 10.27 18.81 -13.83
N SER A 205 9.72 19.78 -13.09
CA SER A 205 9.43 21.09 -13.65
C SER A 205 10.69 21.76 -14.21
N ALA A 206 10.61 22.30 -15.43
CA ALA A 206 11.69 23.06 -16.07
C ALA A 206 11.73 24.56 -15.69
N GLY A 207 10.87 24.99 -14.76
CA GLY A 207 10.80 26.37 -14.26
C GLY A 207 11.76 26.62 -13.10
N LYS A 208 12.10 27.90 -12.87
CA LYS A 208 12.84 28.33 -11.67
C LYS A 208 11.98 28.06 -10.44
N ASP A 209 12.62 27.50 -9.41
CA ASP A 209 11.98 26.94 -8.22
C ASP A 209 12.53 27.58 -6.92
N LEU A 210 11.71 27.60 -5.85
CA LEU A 210 12.18 27.88 -4.49
C LEU A 210 12.03 26.60 -3.67
N LYS A 211 13.17 25.92 -3.46
CA LYS A 211 13.20 24.61 -2.84
C LYS A 211 13.67 24.66 -1.38
N ILE A 212 13.12 23.80 -0.55
CA ILE A 212 13.64 23.49 0.79
C ILE A 212 13.84 21.99 0.98
N GLU A 213 14.97 21.61 1.57
CA GLU A 213 15.27 20.21 1.90
C GLU A 213 16.09 20.09 3.20
N PHE A 214 15.92 19.00 3.95
CA PHE A 214 16.74 18.72 5.11
C PHE A 214 18.16 18.34 4.67
N SER A 215 19.13 19.21 4.95
CA SER A 215 20.55 18.91 4.71
C SER A 215 21.15 18.03 5.81
N LYS A 216 20.67 18.17 7.07
CA LYS A 216 21.17 17.39 8.20
C LYS A 216 20.12 17.21 9.28
N THR A 217 19.76 15.95 9.51
CA THR A 217 18.80 15.55 10.54
C THR A 217 19.36 14.39 11.38
N PRO A 218 19.35 14.47 12.72
CA PRO A 218 19.72 13.32 13.54
C PRO A 218 18.68 12.21 13.43
N LYS A 219 19.12 10.96 13.33
CA LYS A 219 18.21 9.79 13.31
C LYS A 219 17.59 9.50 14.66
N GLN A 220 18.27 9.91 15.74
CA GLN A 220 17.86 9.71 17.12
C GLN A 220 18.02 11.01 17.91
N ALA A 221 17.03 11.31 18.74
CA ALA A 221 17.04 12.40 19.71
C ALA A 221 16.69 11.87 21.10
N VAL A 222 17.00 12.64 22.13
CA VAL A 222 16.73 12.28 23.52
C VAL A 222 15.57 13.11 24.04
N PHE A 223 14.60 12.46 24.68
CA PHE A 223 13.44 13.14 25.27
C PHE A 223 13.89 14.27 26.23
N GLY A 224 13.38 15.47 25.99
CA GLY A 224 13.70 16.66 26.80
C GLY A 224 15.08 17.29 26.54
N GLU A 225 15.88 16.78 25.60
CA GLU A 225 17.15 17.40 25.19
C GLU A 225 17.03 18.07 23.82
N ALA A 226 17.62 19.26 23.68
CA ALA A 226 17.63 19.99 22.41
C ALA A 226 18.50 19.28 21.38
N PHE A 227 18.02 19.21 20.14
CA PHE A 227 18.80 18.74 19.00
C PHE A 227 18.75 19.75 17.86
N GLU A 228 19.82 19.75 17.06
CA GLU A 228 19.95 20.63 15.90
C GLU A 228 19.54 19.92 14.61
N LEU A 229 18.83 20.66 13.77
CA LEU A 229 18.44 20.28 12.43
C LEU A 229 18.94 21.33 11.45
N ARG A 230 19.20 20.92 10.21
CA ARG A 230 19.57 21.85 9.15
C ARG A 230 18.73 21.62 7.91
N ALA A 231 18.25 22.71 7.34
CA ALA A 231 17.56 22.72 6.06
C ALA A 231 18.33 23.61 5.09
N LEU A 232 18.53 23.13 3.86
CA LEU A 232 19.04 23.89 2.74
C LEU A 232 17.85 24.50 2.00
N VAL A 233 17.91 25.80 1.78
CA VAL A 233 16.95 26.52 0.95
C VAL A 233 17.67 26.94 -0.32
N SER A 234 17.13 26.58 -1.47
CA SER A 234 17.69 26.91 -2.78
C SER A 234 16.70 27.80 -3.54
N ASN A 235 17.16 28.99 -3.95
CA ASN A 235 16.39 29.95 -4.72
C ASN A 235 16.95 30.01 -6.14
N GLU A 236 16.21 29.50 -7.11
CA GLU A 236 16.59 29.56 -8.52
C GLU A 236 16.04 30.81 -9.24
N PHE A 237 15.20 31.60 -8.57
CA PHE A 237 14.72 32.87 -9.09
C PHE A 237 15.87 33.86 -9.22
N ALA A 238 15.77 34.80 -10.17
CA ALA A 238 16.77 35.85 -10.35
C ALA A 238 16.65 37.00 -9.34
N PHE A 239 15.66 36.94 -8.45
CA PHE A 239 15.35 37.99 -7.47
C PHE A 239 15.40 37.44 -6.04
N GLU A 240 15.61 38.34 -5.08
CA GLU A 240 15.60 38.03 -3.65
C GLU A 240 14.19 37.62 -3.20
N VAL A 241 14.12 36.57 -2.39
CA VAL A 241 12.88 36.09 -1.78
C VAL A 241 12.98 36.22 -0.26
N GLU A 242 11.97 36.85 0.33
CA GLU A 242 11.76 36.87 1.79
C GLU A 242 10.61 35.94 2.14
N ASN A 243 10.86 34.98 3.02
CA ASN A 243 9.84 34.03 3.48
C ASN A 243 10.10 33.62 4.94
N GLU A 244 9.07 33.12 5.61
CA GLU A 244 9.20 32.53 6.94
C GLU A 244 9.16 31.01 6.81
N ILE A 245 10.13 30.33 7.41
CA ILE A 245 10.24 28.87 7.33
C ILE A 245 9.83 28.29 8.66
N LEU A 246 8.93 27.32 8.60
CA LEU A 246 8.31 26.67 9.73
C LEU A 246 8.86 25.25 9.87
N LEU A 247 9.34 24.90 11.05
CA LEU A 247 9.61 23.53 11.45
C LEU A 247 8.45 23.01 12.29
N LEU A 248 7.84 21.90 11.87
CA LEU A 248 6.66 21.31 12.51
C LEU A 248 6.88 19.84 12.89
N ASP A 249 6.21 19.40 13.95
CA ASP A 249 5.95 17.99 14.27
C ASP A 249 4.42 17.78 14.29
N GLY A 250 3.89 17.19 13.22
CA GLY A 250 2.45 17.21 12.95
C GLY A 250 1.94 18.64 12.75
N ASP A 251 1.06 19.08 13.67
CA ASP A 251 0.47 20.43 13.69
C ASP A 251 1.18 21.38 14.66
N GLU A 252 2.10 20.88 15.49
CA GLU A 252 2.86 21.70 16.44
C GLU A 252 4.02 22.39 15.71
N ILE A 253 4.10 23.72 15.81
CA ILE A 253 5.24 24.49 15.31
C ILE A 253 6.34 24.43 16.37
N LEU A 254 7.45 23.77 16.04
CA LEU A 254 8.62 23.62 16.92
C LEU A 254 9.53 24.83 16.88
N ASP A 255 9.73 25.41 15.70
CA ASP A 255 10.57 26.60 15.48
C ASP A 255 10.10 27.33 14.21
N SER A 256 10.35 28.63 14.14
CA SER A 256 10.07 29.47 12.97
C SER A 256 11.18 30.50 12.79
N GLN A 257 11.63 30.67 11.55
CA GLN A 257 12.69 31.63 11.22
C GLN A 257 12.37 32.38 9.92
N THR A 258 12.51 33.70 9.95
CA THR A 258 12.46 34.53 8.74
C THR A 258 13.78 34.38 7.97
N LEU A 259 13.66 34.02 6.69
CA LEU A 259 14.77 33.90 5.76
C LEU A 259 14.63 34.93 4.64
N VAL A 260 15.70 35.67 4.42
CA VAL A 260 15.95 36.39 3.17
C VAL A 260 17.02 35.63 2.41
N ILE A 261 16.74 35.27 1.16
CA ILE A 261 17.64 34.54 0.26
C ILE A 261 17.77 35.28 -1.08
N ASP A 262 19.00 35.56 -1.47
CA ASP A 262 19.31 36.23 -2.74
C ASP A 262 18.88 35.35 -3.94
N GLY A 263 18.70 35.96 -5.09
CA GLY A 263 18.44 35.21 -6.33
C GLY A 263 19.62 34.30 -6.71
N GLU A 264 19.30 33.13 -7.29
CA GLU A 264 20.25 32.13 -7.78
C GLU A 264 21.28 31.72 -6.69
N SER A 265 20.79 31.53 -5.47
CA SER A 265 21.63 31.23 -4.30
C SER A 265 21.04 30.13 -3.43
N GLU A 266 21.89 29.53 -2.59
CA GLU A 266 21.47 28.57 -1.58
C GLU A 266 21.87 29.04 -0.18
N LYS A 267 21.03 28.76 0.81
CA LYS A 267 21.24 29.17 2.19
C LYS A 267 20.81 28.09 3.16
N GLU A 268 21.74 27.67 4.01
CA GLU A 268 21.47 26.69 5.07
C GLU A 268 20.93 27.41 6.32
N ILE A 269 19.84 26.88 6.86
CA ILE A 269 19.18 27.35 8.08
C ILE A 269 19.33 26.29 9.16
N ARG A 270 19.53 26.75 10.40
CA ARG A 270 19.65 25.89 11.57
C ARG A 270 18.44 26.05 12.47
N PHE A 271 17.75 24.94 12.74
CA PHE A 271 16.67 24.88 13.70
C PHE A 271 17.13 24.16 14.97
N THR A 272 16.58 24.56 16.11
CA THR A 272 16.78 23.88 17.39
C THR A 272 15.42 23.45 17.93
N ALA A 273 15.23 22.15 18.12
CA ALA A 273 13.98 21.60 18.63
C ALA A 273 14.23 20.80 19.91
N VAL A 274 13.27 20.85 20.84
CA VAL A 274 13.24 20.01 22.04
C VAL A 274 12.05 19.06 21.92
N PRO A 275 12.24 17.73 21.89
CA PRO A 275 11.14 16.80 21.69
C PRO A 275 10.28 16.71 22.96
N SER A 276 8.96 16.88 22.77
CA SER A 276 7.96 16.91 23.84
C SER A 276 7.32 15.54 24.12
N ARG A 277 7.50 14.56 23.23
CA ARG A 277 7.00 13.18 23.35
C ARG A 277 8.08 12.18 22.95
N GLN A 278 7.89 10.92 23.33
CA GLN A 278 8.75 9.81 22.93
C GLN A 278 8.19 9.11 21.69
N GLY A 279 9.06 8.43 20.94
CA GLY A 279 8.67 7.60 19.79
C GLY A 279 9.17 8.13 18.46
N LEU A 280 8.53 7.72 17.37
CA LEU A 280 8.87 8.18 16.02
C LEU A 280 8.16 9.51 15.75
N HIS A 281 8.94 10.55 15.47
CA HIS A 281 8.47 11.87 15.09
C HIS A 281 8.77 12.13 13.61
N LEU A 282 7.78 12.64 12.89
CA LEU A 282 7.94 13.04 11.50
C LEU A 282 7.97 14.55 11.43
N LEU A 283 9.19 15.08 11.37
CA LEU A 283 9.42 16.51 11.26
C LEU A 283 9.15 16.97 9.84
N ARG A 284 8.52 18.12 9.71
CA ARG A 284 8.21 18.77 8.43
C ARG A 284 8.80 20.16 8.44
N VAL A 285 9.55 20.51 7.40
CA VAL A 285 10.00 21.89 7.16
C VAL A 285 9.27 22.44 5.94
N LYS A 286 8.73 23.66 6.02
CA LYS A 286 8.00 24.28 4.90
C LYS A 286 8.12 25.79 4.88
N PHE A 287 7.90 26.40 3.72
CA PHE A 287 7.63 27.83 3.63
C PHE A 287 6.24 28.17 4.20
N LYS A 288 6.13 29.31 4.88
CA LYS A 288 4.86 29.80 5.43
C LYS A 288 3.93 30.30 4.35
N THR A 289 4.49 30.97 3.35
CA THR A 289 3.74 31.55 2.24
C THR A 289 4.29 31.02 0.93
N ARG A 290 3.42 30.71 -0.03
CA ARG A 290 3.84 30.31 -1.37
C ARG A 290 4.50 31.48 -2.11
N GLN A 291 5.65 31.22 -2.74
CA GLN A 291 6.30 32.23 -3.57
C GLN A 291 5.54 32.41 -4.90
N ALA A 292 5.28 33.66 -5.28
CA ALA A 292 4.64 33.95 -6.56
C ALA A 292 5.59 33.64 -7.72
N GLY A 293 5.09 32.92 -8.73
CA GLY A 293 5.89 32.46 -9.87
C GLY A 293 6.49 31.07 -9.69
N ASP A 294 6.40 30.50 -8.48
CA ASP A 294 6.75 29.12 -8.22
C ASP A 294 5.65 28.17 -8.74
N LEU A 295 6.05 27.38 -9.75
CA LEU A 295 5.18 26.42 -10.43
C LEU A 295 5.23 25.03 -9.80
N ASN A 296 6.15 24.78 -8.88
CA ASN A 296 6.39 23.47 -8.30
C ASN A 296 6.09 23.47 -6.80
N PRO A 297 4.84 23.18 -6.37
CA PRO A 297 4.52 23.07 -4.95
C PRO A 297 5.30 21.95 -4.23
N ASN A 298 5.99 21.09 -4.98
CA ASN A 298 6.53 19.85 -4.45
C ASN A 298 7.82 20.02 -3.67
N THR A 299 8.49 21.13 -3.89
CA THR A 299 9.79 21.50 -3.34
C THR A 299 9.64 22.52 -2.21
N ASP A 300 8.42 22.98 -1.94
CA ASP A 300 8.09 23.91 -0.85
C ASP A 300 8.11 23.28 0.56
N VAL A 301 8.18 21.95 0.62
CA VAL A 301 8.11 21.17 1.86
C VAL A 301 9.02 19.95 1.80
N ASP A 302 9.66 19.63 2.93
CA ASP A 302 10.40 18.38 3.09
C ASP A 302 10.14 17.73 4.46
N TYR A 303 10.38 16.42 4.54
CA TYR A 303 10.06 15.58 5.69
C TYR A 303 11.29 14.81 6.18
N SER A 304 11.44 14.69 7.50
CA SER A 304 12.50 13.88 8.10
C SER A 304 12.02 13.16 9.35
N ALA A 305 12.38 11.88 9.47
CA ALA A 305 12.01 11.05 10.60
C ALA A 305 13.10 11.06 11.68
N VAL A 306 12.70 11.36 12.92
CA VAL A 306 13.57 11.36 14.10
C VAL A 306 12.96 10.45 15.15
N THR A 307 13.74 9.50 15.66
CA THR A 307 13.29 8.63 16.77
C THR A 307 13.72 9.24 18.10
N VAL A 308 12.76 9.62 18.94
CA VAL A 308 13.01 10.14 20.28
C VAL A 308 13.03 8.98 21.28
N ALA A 309 14.21 8.75 21.86
CA ALA A 309 14.45 7.73 22.88
C ALA A 309 14.38 8.31 24.30
N GLU A 310 14.19 7.43 25.28
CA GLU A 310 14.34 7.82 26.68
C GLU A 310 15.79 8.18 27.01
N PRO A 311 16.01 9.19 27.88
CA PRO A 311 17.34 9.48 28.37
C PRO A 311 17.86 8.32 29.19
N GLU A 312 19.10 7.89 28.94
CA GLU A 312 19.77 6.86 29.74
C GLU A 312 19.93 7.28 31.21
N THR A 313 19.94 8.60 31.48
CA THR A 313 20.07 9.16 32.82
C THR A 313 19.05 10.27 33.06
N MET A 314 18.27 10.16 34.14
CA MET A 314 17.30 11.17 34.52
C MET A 314 18.00 12.30 35.30
N LYS A 315 17.98 13.53 34.78
CA LYS A 315 18.52 14.71 35.48
C LYS A 315 17.47 15.24 36.46
N VAL A 316 17.71 15.10 37.77
CA VAL A 316 16.82 15.61 38.83
C VAL A 316 17.43 16.86 39.45
N LEU A 317 16.70 17.99 39.41
CA LEU A 317 17.08 19.21 40.10
C LEU A 317 16.60 19.13 41.56
N TYR A 318 17.53 18.94 42.50
CA TYR A 318 17.25 18.98 43.93
C TYR A 318 17.36 20.41 44.46
N LEU A 319 16.22 21.01 44.82
CA LEU A 319 16.16 22.31 45.48
C LEU A 319 15.95 22.10 46.98
N SER A 320 16.96 22.41 47.80
CA SER A 320 16.79 22.48 49.25
C SER A 320 16.90 23.93 49.74
N ALA A 321 15.84 24.44 50.34
CA ALA A 321 15.87 25.70 51.07
C ALA A 321 16.26 25.44 52.53
N ARG A 322 17.32 26.10 53.01
CA ARG A 322 17.69 26.10 54.42
C ARG A 322 17.02 27.31 55.07
N MET A 323 15.92 27.11 55.79
CA MET A 323 15.35 28.15 56.65
C MET A 323 16.30 28.35 57.84
N SER A 324 16.87 29.55 57.95
CA SER A 324 17.64 30.01 59.11
C SER A 324 16.73 30.49 60.23
#